data_AF-A0A542EAH8-F1
#
_entry.id   AF-A0A542EAH8-F1
#
_cell.length_a   1.000
_cell.length_b   1.000
_cell.length_c   1.000
_cell.angle_alpha   90.00
_cell.angle_beta   90.00
_cell.angle_gamma   90.00
#
_symmetry.space_group_name_H-M   'P 1'
#
loop_
_entity.id
_entity.type
_entity.pdbx_description
1 polymer ?
#
loop_
_entity_poly.entity_id
_entity_poly.type
_entity_poly.pdbx_seq_one_letter_code
_entity_poly.pdbx_strand_id
1 'polypeptide(L)'
;MTARKLSISVPPEVEELIKAAAAEEGVPVSTWLAQAAVDKAEAAARYAAGRAAAREMVEEYERENGPIPEESRRRAREFMREVGLLSDDEWQTAG
;
A
#
# COMPACT_ATOMS: atom_id res chain seq x y z
N MET A 1 -17.18 -2.52 -22.54
CA MET A 1 -16.40 -3.31 -21.57
C MET A 1 -17.25 -4.44 -21.05
N THR A 2 -16.74 -5.67 -21.04
CA THR A 2 -17.43 -6.83 -20.44
C THR A 2 -16.99 -6.95 -18.98
N ALA A 3 -17.89 -6.64 -18.06
CA ALA A 3 -17.63 -6.83 -16.63
C ALA A 3 -17.71 -8.32 -16.28
N ARG A 4 -16.73 -8.83 -15.51
CA ARG A 4 -16.81 -10.18 -14.94
C ARG A 4 -17.43 -10.12 -13.55
N LYS A 5 -18.40 -11.00 -13.29
CA LYS A 5 -19.09 -11.05 -11.99
C LYS A 5 -18.17 -11.69 -10.95
N LEU A 6 -17.97 -10.98 -9.84
CA LEU A 6 -17.36 -11.49 -8.62
C LEU A 6 -18.43 -11.59 -7.54
N SER A 7 -18.43 -12.68 -6.77
CA SER A 7 -19.30 -12.87 -5.61
C SER A 7 -18.43 -12.88 -4.37
N ILE A 8 -18.74 -12.01 -3.42
CA ILE A 8 -18.03 -11.92 -2.14
C ILE A 8 -19.04 -12.07 -1.00
N SER A 9 -18.59 -12.64 0.12
CA SER A 9 -19.37 -12.69 1.35
C SER A 9 -18.74 -11.73 2.33
N VAL A 10 -19.56 -10.89 2.95
CA VAL A 10 -19.15 -9.90 3.94
C VAL A 10 -20.04 -10.05 5.18
N PRO A 11 -19.54 -9.70 6.37
CA PRO A 11 -20.38 -9.61 7.56
C PRO A 11 -21.55 -8.63 7.35
N PRO A 12 -22.73 -8.86 7.96
CA PRO A 12 -23.89 -7.98 7.81
C PRO A 12 -23.60 -6.52 8.13
N GLU A 13 -22.81 -6.27 9.18
CA GLU A 13 -22.38 -4.92 9.58
C GLU A 13 -21.56 -4.22 8.49
N VAL A 14 -20.76 -4.97 7.74
CA VAL A 14 -19.96 -4.42 6.62
C VAL A 14 -20.85 -4.16 5.41
N GLU A 15 -21.83 -5.03 5.14
CA GLU A 15 -22.82 -4.83 4.07
C GLU A 15 -23.58 -3.51 4.26
N GLU A 16 -24.06 -3.24 5.47
CA GLU A 16 -24.78 -2.00 5.77
C GLU A 16 -23.90 -0.75 5.64
N LEU A 17 -22.63 -0.82 6.06
CA LEU A 17 -21.67 0.26 5.86
C LEU A 17 -21.40 0.52 4.37
N ILE A 18 -21.26 -0.52 3.55
CA ILE A 18 -21.07 -0.39 2.10
C ILE A 18 -22.29 0.27 1.46
N LYS A 19 -23.50 -0.17 1.81
CA LYS A 19 -24.74 0.44 1.30
C LYS A 19 -24.85 1.91 1.68
N ALA A 20 -24.53 2.25 2.92
CA ALA A 20 -24.57 3.63 3.41
C ALA A 20 -23.57 4.51 2.64
N ALA A 21 -22.32 4.05 2.48
CA ALA A 21 -21.29 4.79 1.74
C ALA A 21 -21.66 4.99 0.27
N ALA A 22 -22.15 3.95 -0.39
CA ALA A 22 -22.61 4.05 -1.78
C ALA A 22 -23.80 5.02 -1.93
N ALA A 23 -24.72 5.02 -0.96
CA ALA A 23 -25.87 5.94 -0.94
C ALA A 23 -25.45 7.39 -0.69
N GLU A 24 -24.49 7.63 0.22
CA GLU A 24 -23.91 8.95 0.49
C GLU A 24 -23.25 9.54 -0.77
N GLU A 25 -22.56 8.71 -1.54
CA GLU A 25 -21.93 9.09 -2.81
C GLU A 25 -22.90 9.09 -4.01
N GLY A 26 -24.15 8.67 -3.82
CA GLY A 26 -25.18 8.65 -4.86
C GLY A 26 -24.92 7.63 -5.98
N VAL A 27 -24.15 6.57 -5.71
CA VAL A 27 -23.78 5.54 -6.69
C VAL A 27 -24.30 4.14 -6.31
N PRO A 28 -24.49 3.22 -7.27
CA PRO A 28 -24.80 1.83 -6.95
C PRO A 28 -23.68 1.15 -6.15
N VAL A 29 -24.04 0.25 -5.23
CA VAL A 29 -23.09 -0.55 -4.43
C VAL A 29 -22.03 -1.24 -5.29
N SER A 30 -22.43 -1.80 -6.44
CA SER A 30 -21.48 -2.46 -7.36
C SER A 30 -20.44 -1.49 -7.93
N THR A 31 -20.83 -0.24 -8.18
CA THR A 31 -19.93 0.81 -8.69
C THR A 31 -18.99 1.25 -7.60
N TRP A 32 -19.51 1.51 -6.41
CA TRP A 32 -18.72 1.89 -5.24
C TRP A 32 -17.65 0.85 -4.91
N LEU A 33 -18.04 -0.43 -4.85
CA LEU A 33 -17.12 -1.54 -4.60
C LEU A 33 -16.09 -1.71 -5.71
N ALA A 34 -16.51 -1.56 -6.98
CA ALA A 34 -15.58 -1.65 -8.10
C ALA A 34 -14.53 -0.53 -8.03
N GLN A 35 -14.92 0.70 -7.69
CA GLN A 35 -14.00 1.81 -7.56
C GLN A 35 -13.03 1.60 -6.40
N ALA A 36 -13.53 1.22 -5.22
CA ALA A 36 -12.70 0.92 -4.06
C ALA A 36 -11.68 -0.20 -4.36
N ALA A 37 -12.10 -1.24 -5.10
CA ALA A 37 -11.22 -2.32 -5.52
C ALA A 37 -10.13 -1.85 -6.50
N VAL A 38 -10.48 -0.98 -7.47
CA VAL A 38 -9.52 -0.37 -8.40
C VAL A 38 -8.52 0.48 -7.62
N ASP A 39 -8.98 1.38 -6.77
CA ASP A 39 -8.12 2.29 -6.01
C ASP A 39 -7.13 1.51 -5.14
N LYS A 40 -7.61 0.45 -4.47
CA LYS A 40 -6.77 -0.42 -3.65
C LYS A 40 -5.74 -1.18 -4.49
N ALA A 41 -6.15 -1.73 -5.63
CA ALA A 41 -5.27 -2.45 -6.53
C ALA A 41 -4.19 -1.55 -7.14
N GLU A 42 -4.56 -0.34 -7.57
CA GLU A 42 -3.63 0.65 -8.10
C GLU A 42 -2.66 1.14 -7.02
N ALA A 43 -3.13 1.41 -5.81
CA ALA A 43 -2.25 1.78 -4.70
C ALA A 43 -1.24 0.66 -4.38
N ALA A 44 -1.69 -0.59 -4.35
CA ALA A 44 -0.82 -1.74 -4.16
C ALA A 44 0.22 -1.88 -5.28
N ALA A 45 -0.21 -1.70 -6.54
CA ALA A 45 0.68 -1.73 -7.70
C ALA A 45 1.73 -0.61 -7.66
N ARG A 46 1.32 0.63 -7.35
CA ARG A 46 2.23 1.77 -7.18
C ARG A 46 3.24 1.53 -6.06
N TYR A 47 2.79 1.00 -4.92
CA TYR A 47 3.68 0.68 -3.81
C TYR A 47 4.70 -0.41 -4.18
N ALA A 48 4.26 -1.47 -4.86
CA ALA A 48 5.15 -2.53 -5.33
C ALA A 48 6.18 -2.01 -6.35
N ALA A 49 5.75 -1.20 -7.32
CA ALA A 49 6.62 -0.56 -8.29
C ALA A 49 7.63 0.39 -7.62
N GLY A 50 7.17 1.21 -6.66
CA GLY A 50 8.04 2.10 -5.88
C GLY A 50 9.10 1.35 -5.10
N ARG A 51 8.75 0.22 -4.46
CA ARG A 51 9.73 -0.64 -3.77
C ARG A 51 10.72 -1.29 -4.73
N ALA A 52 10.27 -1.72 -5.90
CA ALA A 52 11.16 -2.27 -6.92
C ALA A 52 12.16 -1.22 -7.40
N ALA A 53 11.69 -0.02 -7.75
CA ALA A 53 12.53 1.09 -8.19
C ALA A 53 13.53 1.53 -7.10
N ALA A 54 13.10 1.58 -5.83
CA ALA A 54 13.99 1.92 -4.73
C ALA A 54 15.11 0.88 -4.53
N ARG A 55 14.81 -0.41 -4.71
CA ARG A 55 15.82 -1.49 -4.66
C ARG A 55 16.82 -1.37 -5.80
N GLU A 56 16.33 -1.16 -7.02
CA GLU A 56 17.17 -0.98 -8.20
C GLU A 56 18.14 0.20 -8.03
N MET A 57 17.65 1.33 -7.51
CA MET A 57 18.48 2.51 -7.23
C MET A 57 19.59 2.23 -6.20
N VAL A 58 19.28 1.47 -5.14
CA VAL A 58 20.28 1.08 -4.13
C VAL A 58 21.30 0.11 -4.72
N GLU A 59 20.85 -0.88 -5.50
CA GLU A 59 21.72 -1.85 -6.16
C GLU A 59 22.66 -1.20 -7.18
N GLU A 60 22.17 -0.22 -7.95
CA GLU A 60 22.99 0.58 -8.86
C GLU A 60 24.04 1.39 -8.10
N TYR A 61 23.63 2.11 -7.05
CA TYR A 61 24.55 2.86 -6.20
C TYR A 61 25.64 1.96 -5.61
N GLU A 62 25.28 0.81 -5.04
CA GLU A 62 26.23 -0.10 -4.40
C GLU A 62 27.18 -0.76 -5.41
N ARG A 63 26.74 -0.95 -6.66
CA ARG A 63 27.59 -1.44 -7.75
C ARG A 63 28.68 -0.44 -8.12
N GLU A 64 28.35 0.85 -8.13
CA GLU A 64 29.26 1.92 -8.52
C GLU A 64 30.17 2.38 -7.38
N ASN A 65 29.67 2.38 -6.15
CA ASN A 65 30.31 3.02 -5.00
C ASN A 65 30.73 2.03 -3.89
N GLY A 66 30.39 0.75 -4.04
CA GLY A 66 30.52 -0.25 -2.99
C GLY A 66 29.32 -0.25 -2.01
N PRO A 67 29.24 -1.23 -1.12
CA PRO A 67 28.08 -1.43 -0.23
C PRO A 67 27.88 -0.23 0.69
N ILE A 68 26.62 0.15 0.92
CA ILE A 68 26.27 1.22 1.87
C ILE A 68 26.66 0.75 3.29
N PRO A 69 27.49 1.51 4.02
CA PRO A 69 27.88 1.14 5.38
C PRO A 69 26.68 1.02 6.32
N GLU A 70 26.75 0.05 7.25
CA GLU A 70 25.66 -0.21 8.20
C GLU A 70 25.36 0.99 9.10
N GLU A 71 26.37 1.80 9.42
CA GLU A 71 26.19 3.05 10.16
C GLU A 71 25.32 4.07 9.39
N SER A 72 25.50 4.18 8.07
CA SER A 72 24.65 5.04 7.24
C SER A 72 23.22 4.50 7.16
N ARG A 73 23.04 3.17 7.09
CA ARG A 73 21.71 2.53 7.16
C ARG A 73 21.02 2.78 8.50
N ARG A 74 21.76 2.70 9.61
CA ARG A 74 21.24 3.02 10.95
C ARG A 74 20.80 4.47 11.06
N ARG A 75 21.64 5.42 10.65
CA ARG A 75 21.30 6.86 10.66
C ARG A 75 20.08 7.17 9.80
N ALA A 76 19.97 6.54 8.62
CA ALA A 76 18.80 6.71 7.76
C ALA A 76 17.51 6.22 8.44
N ARG A 77 17.56 5.08 9.15
CA ARG A 77 16.42 4.57 9.94
C ARG A 77 16.04 5.49 11.10
N GLU A 78 17.03 6.00 11.84
CA GLU A 78 16.81 6.97 12.92
C GLU A 78 16.13 8.23 12.40
N PHE A 79 16.66 8.81 11.32
CA PHE A 79 16.06 9.97 10.66
C PHE A 79 14.62 9.70 10.20
N MET A 80 14.37 8.56 9.55
CA MET A 80 13.02 8.20 9.11
C MET A 80 12.04 8.05 10.28
N ARG A 81 12.49 7.59 11.45
CA ARG A 81 11.67 7.57 12.67
C ARG A 81 11.41 8.98 13.19
N GLU A 82 12.43 9.85 13.23
CA GLU A 82 12.30 11.24 13.70
C GLU A 82 11.32 12.06 12.87
N VAL A 83 11.31 11.88 11.54
CA VAL A 83 10.38 12.60 10.65
C VAL A 83 9.01 11.91 10.52
N GLY A 84 8.76 10.84 11.28
CA GLY A 84 7.49 10.12 11.30
C GLY A 84 7.20 9.27 10.06
N LEU A 85 8.23 8.93 9.27
CA LEU A 85 8.11 8.01 8.13
C LEU A 85 8.13 6.54 8.55
N LEU A 86 8.67 6.22 9.73
CA LEU A 86 8.59 4.91 10.36
C LEU A 86 7.87 5.04 11.70
N SER A 87 6.80 4.28 11.90
CA SER A 87 6.16 4.10 13.20
C SER A 87 6.74 2.89 13.93
N ASP A 88 6.76 2.94 15.27
CA ASP A 88 7.32 1.87 16.11
C ASP A 88 6.51 0.55 16.03
N ASP A 89 5.25 0.61 15.59
CA ASP A 89 4.32 -0.53 15.53
C ASP A 89 4.56 -1.48 14.33
N GLU A 90 5.23 -1.04 13.27
CA GLU A 90 5.39 -1.85 12.03
C GLU A 90 6.50 -2.92 12.12
N TRP A 91 7.29 -2.92 13.19
CA TRP A 91 8.48 -3.79 13.31
C TRP A 91 8.25 -5.13 14.02
N GLN A 92 7.04 -5.43 14.53
CA GLN A 92 6.76 -6.73 15.15
C GLN A 92 6.47 -7.87 14.16
N THR A 93 6.39 -7.61 12.84
CA THR A 93 6.03 -8.64 11.83
C THR A 93 7.08 -8.90 10.75
N ALA A 94 8.33 -8.51 10.94
CA ALA A 94 9.43 -8.89 10.04
C ALA A 94 10.53 -9.63 10.81
N GLY A 95 10.23 -10.87 11.20
CA GLY A 95 11.19 -11.89 11.63
C GLY A 95 11.36 -12.95 10.56
#